data_AF-A0A4W5KGB7-F1
#
_entry.id   AF-A0A4W5KGB7-F1
#
_cell.length_a   1.000
_cell.length_b   1.000
_cell.length_c   1.000
_cell.angle_alpha   90.00
_cell.angle_beta   90.00
_cell.angle_gamma   90.00
#
_symmetry.space_group_name_H-M   'P 1'
#
loop_
_entity.id
_entity.type
_entity.pdbx_description
1 polymer ?
#
loop_
_entity_poly.entity_id
_entity_poly.type
_entity_poly.pdbx_seq_one_letter_code
_entity_poly.pdbx_strand_id
1 'polypeptide(L)'
;MRSQCIRDLKVWTSHMKRTIQTAEGLGVPYEQWKALNEIDAGVCEEMTYEEIQDHYPEEFALRDQNKYRYRYPKGEVRSESIMFIYYVYAVCVYNMCILCIVMCIQCLNFLA
;
A
#
# COMPACT_ATOMS: atom_id res chain seq x y z
N MET A 1 5.26 1.58 28.81
CA MET A 1 4.61 0.99 27.63
C MET A 1 3.91 -0.30 28.07
N ARG A 2 2.60 -0.42 27.89
CA ARG A 2 1.88 -1.67 28.19
C ARG A 2 2.22 -2.67 27.09
N SER A 3 2.93 -3.74 27.44
CA SER A 3 3.21 -4.85 26.55
C SER A 3 1.90 -5.57 26.23
N GLN A 4 1.31 -5.32 25.05
CA GLN A 4 0.26 -6.18 24.53
C GLN A 4 0.93 -7.47 24.07
N CYS A 5 0.71 -8.56 24.82
CA CYS A 5 1.22 -9.88 24.47
C CYS A 5 0.28 -10.50 23.43
N ILE A 6 0.56 -10.23 22.17
CA ILE A 6 -0.11 -10.89 21.05
C ILE A 6 0.62 -12.22 20.81
N ARG A 7 -0.04 -13.34 21.12
CA ARG A 7 0.49 -14.67 20.81
C ARG A 7 0.47 -14.86 19.29
N ASP A 8 1.60 -15.29 18.73
CA ASP A 8 1.77 -15.54 17.29
C ASP A 8 1.64 -14.31 16.37
N LEU A 9 2.14 -13.15 16.82
CA LEU A 9 2.25 -11.95 15.98
C LEU A 9 3.12 -12.24 14.75
N LYS A 10 2.52 -12.09 13.56
CA LYS A 10 3.23 -12.08 12.29
C LYS A 10 3.30 -10.65 11.77
N VAL A 11 4.52 -10.18 11.53
CA VAL A 11 4.75 -8.84 10.97
C VAL A 11 5.08 -8.97 9.49
N TRP A 12 4.32 -8.27 8.65
CA TRP A 12 4.58 -8.21 7.22
C TRP A 12 4.89 -6.77 6.81
N THR A 13 5.92 -6.65 5.99
CA THR A 13 6.45 -5.37 5.50
C THR A 13 6.43 -5.36 3.98
N SER A 14 6.35 -4.16 3.41
CA SER A 14 6.73 -3.98 2.02
C SER A 14 8.25 -3.95 1.90
N HIS A 15 8.76 -3.91 0.67
CA HIS A 15 10.18 -3.76 0.41
C HIS A 15 10.66 -2.29 0.58
N MET A 16 9.76 -1.39 0.97
CA MET A 16 10.08 0.02 1.16
C MET A 16 10.87 0.21 2.45
N LYS A 17 11.96 0.98 2.38
CA LYS A 17 12.86 1.22 3.52
C LYS A 17 12.11 1.69 4.79
N ARG A 18 11.11 2.56 4.63
CA ARG A 18 10.29 3.08 5.75
C ARG A 18 9.53 1.98 6.50
N THR A 19 9.03 0.96 5.80
CA THR A 19 8.25 -0.12 6.44
C THR A 19 9.17 -1.10 7.13
N ILE A 20 10.35 -1.35 6.55
CA ILE A 20 11.41 -2.19 7.14
C ILE A 20 11.94 -1.54 8.43
N GLN A 21 12.31 -0.25 8.41
CA GLN A 21 12.80 0.46 9.59
C GLN A 21 11.78 0.49 10.73
N THR A 22 10.49 0.58 10.40
CA THR A 22 9.42 0.53 11.41
C THR A 22 9.31 -0.87 12.02
N ALA A 23 9.43 -1.94 11.22
CA ALA A 23 9.42 -3.31 11.72
C ALA A 23 10.66 -3.63 12.57
N GLU A 24 11.84 -3.13 12.19
CA GLU A 24 13.07 -3.26 12.96
C GLU A 24 12.90 -2.68 14.37
N GLY A 25 12.19 -1.56 14.51
CA GLY A 25 11.87 -0.95 15.80
C GLY A 25 10.96 -1.79 16.70
N LEU A 26 10.27 -2.80 16.16
CA LEU A 26 9.43 -3.72 16.94
C LEU A 26 10.23 -4.88 17.55
N GLY A 27 11.44 -5.17 17.06
CA GLY A 27 12.29 -6.24 17.59
C GLY A 27 11.72 -7.65 17.43
N VAL A 28 10.79 -7.85 16.49
CA VAL A 28 10.17 -9.15 16.18
C VAL A 28 10.50 -9.59 14.76
N PRO A 29 10.48 -10.90 14.43
CA PRO A 29 10.65 -11.37 13.07
C PRO A 29 9.58 -10.79 12.14
N TYR A 30 9.98 -10.41 10.93
CA TYR A 30 9.08 -9.91 9.89
C TYR A 30 9.39 -10.53 8.53
N GLU A 31 8.39 -10.61 7.67
CA GLU A 31 8.52 -11.05 6.29
C GLU A 31 8.29 -9.87 5.33
N GLN A 32 9.05 -9.83 4.24
CA GLN A 32 8.91 -8.81 3.20
C GLN A 32 8.07 -9.37 2.05
N TRP A 33 7.04 -8.63 1.66
CA TRP A 33 6.13 -9.01 0.60
C TRP A 33 6.06 -7.88 -0.42
N LYS A 34 6.51 -8.12 -1.65
CA LYS A 34 6.43 -7.13 -2.73
C LYS A 34 4.99 -6.65 -2.98
N ALA A 35 4.00 -7.51 -2.77
CA ALA A 35 2.59 -7.18 -2.90
C ALA A 35 2.11 -6.11 -1.90
N LEU A 36 2.88 -5.83 -0.84
CA LEU A 36 2.62 -4.75 0.12
C LEU A 36 3.27 -3.42 -0.27
N ASN A 37 4.01 -3.37 -1.39
CA ASN A 37 4.56 -2.12 -1.90
C ASN A 37 3.43 -1.14 -2.24
N GLU A 38 3.75 0.15 -2.23
CA GLU A 38 2.86 1.15 -2.79
C GLU A 38 2.67 0.89 -4.29
N ILE A 39 1.52 1.29 -4.81
CA ILE A 39 1.23 1.19 -6.23
C ILE A 39 2.27 1.98 -7.02
N ASP A 40 2.82 1.36 -8.05
CA ASP A 40 3.74 2.02 -8.97
C ASP A 40 2.93 2.98 -9.87
N ALA A 41 3.11 4.28 -9.67
CA ALA A 41 2.53 5.35 -10.47
C ALA A 41 3.30 5.62 -11.78
N GLY A 42 4.34 4.83 -12.08
CA GLY A 42 5.09 4.87 -13.32
C GLY A 42 5.69 6.24 -13.59
N VAL A 43 5.30 6.87 -14.70
CA VAL A 43 5.76 8.22 -15.07
C VAL A 43 5.32 9.31 -14.09
N CYS A 44 4.31 9.04 -13.26
CA CYS A 44 3.77 9.96 -12.27
C CYS A 44 4.34 9.72 -10.86
N GLU A 45 5.37 8.89 -10.71
CA GLU A 45 6.10 8.74 -9.44
C GLU A 45 6.68 10.08 -8.98
N GLU A 46 6.70 10.28 -7.65
CA GLU A 46 7.19 11.51 -6.98
C GLU A 46 6.45 12.82 -7.35
N MET A 47 5.40 12.76 -8.17
CA MET A 47 4.56 13.93 -8.50
C MET A 47 3.41 14.09 -7.51
N THR A 48 3.09 15.35 -7.19
CA THR A 48 1.87 15.71 -6.47
C THR A 48 0.64 15.59 -7.38
N TYR A 49 -0.54 15.55 -6.78
CA TYR A 49 -1.80 15.51 -7.56
C TYR A 49 -1.97 16.74 -8.46
N GLU A 50 -1.51 17.91 -8.00
CA GLU A 50 -1.54 19.16 -8.75
C GLU A 50 -0.61 19.09 -9.96
N GLU A 51 0.64 18.63 -9.77
CA GLU A 51 1.59 18.42 -10.87
C GLU A 51 1.09 17.38 -11.87
N ILE A 52 0.45 16.29 -11.43
CA ILE A 52 -0.13 15.30 -12.34
C ILE A 52 -1.27 15.91 -13.16
N GLN A 53 -2.12 16.74 -12.53
CA GLN A 53 -3.22 17.41 -13.23
C GLN A 53 -2.69 18.41 -14.28
N ASP A 54 -1.61 19.13 -13.97
CA ASP A 54 -1.01 20.12 -14.87
C ASP A 54 -0.21 19.47 -16.00
N HIS A 55 0.60 18.45 -15.71
CA HIS A 55 1.46 17.78 -16.69
C HIS A 55 0.74 16.70 -17.50
N TYR A 56 -0.25 16.02 -16.90
CA TYR A 56 -0.99 14.90 -17.51
C TYR A 56 -2.52 15.03 -17.30
N PRO A 57 -3.16 16.09 -17.80
CA PRO A 57 -4.59 16.34 -17.58
C PRO A 57 -5.49 15.24 -18.15
N GLU A 58 -5.11 14.62 -19.27
CA GLU A 58 -5.85 13.50 -19.86
C GLU A 58 -5.80 12.25 -18.99
N GLU A 59 -4.61 11.92 -18.45
CA GLU A 59 -4.43 10.80 -17.53
C GLU A 59 -5.19 11.02 -16.22
N PHE A 60 -5.20 12.26 -15.73
CA PHE A 60 -5.97 12.66 -14.55
C PHE A 60 -7.47 12.42 -14.78
N ALA A 61 -8.01 12.83 -15.93
CA ALA A 61 -9.41 12.61 -16.30
C ALA A 61 -9.75 11.12 -16.49
N LEU A 62 -8.87 10.34 -17.13
CA LEU A 62 -9.05 8.89 -17.32
C LEU A 62 -9.04 8.13 -15.99
N ARG A 63 -8.16 8.52 -15.07
CA ARG A 63 -8.14 7.99 -13.72
C ARG A 63 -9.44 8.30 -12.97
N ASP A 64 -10.02 9.48 -13.18
CA ASP A 64 -11.26 9.86 -12.49
C ASP A 64 -12.47 9.04 -13.00
N GLN A 65 -12.50 8.73 -14.30
CA GLN A 65 -13.55 7.89 -14.90
C GLN A 65 -13.53 6.44 -14.39
N ASN A 66 -12.35 5.85 -14.15
CA ASN A 66 -12.26 4.47 -13.68
C ASN A 66 -11.04 4.22 -12.78
N LYS A 67 -11.04 4.85 -11.61
CA LYS A 67 -9.95 4.81 -10.62
C LYS A 67 -9.45 3.41 -10.29
N TYR A 68 -10.32 2.41 -10.32
CA TYR A 68 -10.00 1.02 -9.95
C TYR A 68 -9.29 0.23 -11.05
N ARG A 69 -9.63 0.47 -12.32
CA ARG A 69 -9.03 -0.25 -13.46
C ARG A 69 -7.99 0.58 -14.21
N TYR A 70 -7.90 1.87 -13.90
CA TYR A 70 -6.90 2.75 -14.46
C TYR A 70 -5.48 2.27 -14.12
N ARG A 71 -4.61 2.31 -15.12
CA ARG A 71 -3.19 1.96 -15.06
C ARG A 71 -2.41 3.20 -15.43
N TYR A 72 -1.53 3.66 -14.54
CA TYR A 72 -0.61 4.73 -14.90
C TYR A 72 0.31 4.29 -16.04
N PRO A 73 0.73 5.20 -16.94
CA PRO A 73 1.70 4.87 -17.98
C PRO A 73 2.99 4.32 -17.36
N LYS A 74 3.39 3.11 -17.76
CA LYS A 74 4.51 2.32 -17.19
C LYS A 74 4.35 1.91 -15.72
N GLY A 75 3.17 2.11 -15.11
CA GLY A 75 2.87 1.72 -13.73
C GLY A 75 2.02 0.45 -13.62
N GLU A 76 1.56 0.19 -12.39
CA GLU A 76 0.71 -0.94 -12.02
C GLU A 76 -0.79 -0.62 -12.15
N VAL A 77 -1.62 -1.67 -12.31
CA VAL A 77 -3.08 -1.51 -12.28
C VAL A 77 -3.56 -1.54 -10.84
N ARG A 78 -4.36 -0.54 -10.45
CA ARG A 78 -4.88 -0.45 -9.08
C ARG A 78 -5.69 -1.68 -8.65
N SER A 79 -6.42 -2.32 -9.56
CA SER A 79 -7.22 -3.52 -9.26
C SER A 79 -6.37 -4.70 -8.79
N GLU A 80 -5.12 -4.82 -9.26
CA GLU A 80 -4.21 -5.87 -8.81
C GLU A 80 -3.79 -5.62 -7.37
N SER A 81 -3.30 -4.40 -7.07
CA SER A 81 -2.91 -4.02 -5.71
C SER A 81 -4.07 -4.13 -4.71
N ILE A 82 -5.27 -3.71 -5.10
CA ILE A 82 -6.49 -3.80 -4.26
C ILE A 82 -6.86 -5.26 -3.97
N MET A 83 -6.80 -6.15 -4.96
CA MET A 83 -7.14 -7.57 -4.77
C MET A 83 -6.18 -8.22 -3.76
N PHE A 84 -4.89 -7.88 -3.82
CA PHE A 84 -3.92 -8.33 -2.83
C PHE A 84 -4.20 -7.75 -1.45
N ILE A 85 -4.54 -6.47 -1.32
CA ILE A 85 -4.92 -5.87 -0.04
C ILE A 85 -6.15 -6.57 0.56
N TYR A 86 -7.17 -6.87 -0.25
CA TYR A 86 -8.34 -7.64 0.21
C TYR A 86 -7.98 -9.06 0.62
N TYR A 87 -7.08 -9.72 -0.11
CA TYR A 87 -6.59 -11.05 0.26
C TYR A 87 -5.82 -11.02 1.58
N VAL A 88 -4.90 -10.07 1.74
CA VAL A 88 -4.14 -9.86 2.97
C VAL A 88 -5.10 -9.55 4.12
N TYR A 89 -6.05 -8.64 3.92
CA TYR A 89 -7.07 -8.32 4.92
C TYR A 89 -7.91 -9.53 5.31
N ALA A 90 -8.38 -10.33 4.34
CA ALA A 90 -9.10 -11.56 4.62
C ALA A 90 -8.23 -12.51 5.47
N VAL A 91 -6.97 -12.73 5.09
CA VAL A 91 -6.03 -13.54 5.87
C VAL A 91 -5.81 -12.96 7.28
N CYS A 92 -5.74 -11.63 7.45
CA CYS A 92 -5.66 -10.94 8.75
C CYS A 92 -6.91 -11.15 9.60
N VAL A 93 -8.10 -11.08 9.02
CA VAL A 93 -9.37 -11.29 9.74
C VAL A 93 -9.49 -12.74 10.20
N TYR A 94 -9.02 -13.70 9.40
CA TYR A 94 -9.05 -15.12 9.75
C TYR A 94 -7.87 -15.56 10.65
N ASN A 95 -6.72 -14.90 10.58
CA ASN A 95 -5.55 -15.14 11.44
C ASN A 95 -5.24 -13.88 12.25
N MET A 96 -5.72 -13.87 13.49
CA MET A 96 -5.97 -12.72 14.37
C MET A 96 -4.80 -11.74 14.67
N CYS A 97 -3.63 -11.83 14.06
CA CYS A 97 -2.43 -11.10 14.49
C CYS A 97 -1.47 -10.74 13.35
N ILE A 98 -1.96 -10.09 12.29
CA ILE A 98 -1.11 -9.56 11.21
C ILE A 98 -1.04 -8.04 11.32
N LEU A 99 0.14 -7.52 11.63
CA LEU A 99 0.44 -6.10 11.52
C LEU A 99 1.06 -5.84 10.15
N CYS A 100 0.25 -5.42 9.18
CA CYS A 100 0.76 -4.87 7.94
C CYS A 100 1.21 -3.44 8.21
N ILE A 101 2.51 -3.16 8.14
CA ILE A 101 3.05 -1.80 8.25
C ILE A 101 2.90 -1.09 6.91
N VAL A 102 1.66 -1.01 6.45
CA VAL A 102 1.27 -0.30 5.24
C VAL A 102 0.19 0.68 5.65
N MET A 103 0.59 1.83 6.21
CA MET A 103 -0.21 3.02 5.99
C MET A 103 0.08 3.46 4.56
N CYS A 104 -0.61 2.83 3.60
CA CYS A 104 -0.66 3.36 2.26
C CYS A 104 -1.38 4.71 2.40
N ILE A 105 -0.63 5.80 2.40
CA ILE A 105 -1.18 7.16 2.41
C ILE A 105 -2.15 7.32 1.23
N GLN A 106 -1.95 6.56 0.14
CA GLN A 106 -2.90 6.49 -0.98
C GLN A 106 -4.19 5.70 -0.71
N CYS A 107 -4.22 4.76 0.25
CA CYS A 107 -5.45 4.12 0.70
C CYS A 107 -6.25 5.02 1.67
N LEU A 108 -5.58 5.83 2.50
CA LEU A 108 -6.26 6.79 3.37
C LEU A 108 -6.97 7.90 2.59
N ASN A 109 -6.38 8.39 1.50
CA ASN A 109 -7.04 9.32 0.57
C ASN A 109 -8.10 8.66 -0.33
N PHE A 110 -8.53 7.43 -0.01
CA PHE A 110 -9.61 6.72 -0.69
C PHE A 110 -10.86 6.57 0.19
N LEU A 111 -10.74 6.80 1.50
CA LEU A 111 -11.87 6.82 2.45
C LEU A 111 -12.39 8.23 2.76
N ALA A 112 -11.75 9.26 2.22
CA ALA A 112 -12.17 10.66 2.28
C ALA A 112 -12.75 11.11 0.93
#